data_AF-A0A7Y5RJ40-F1
#
_entry.id   AF-A0A7Y5RJ40-F1
#
_cell.length_a   1.000
_cell.length_b   1.000
_cell.length_c   1.000
_cell.angle_alpha   90.00
_cell.angle_beta   90.00
_cell.angle_gamma   90.00
#
_symmetry.space_group_name_H-M   'P 1'
#
loop_
_entity.id
_entity.type
_entity.pdbx_description
1 polymer ?
#
loop_
_entity_poly.entity_id
_entity_poly.type
_entity_poly.pdbx_seq_one_letter_code
_entity_poly.pdbx_strand_id
1 'polypeptide(L)' 'MQLTSQYSAANDLIALEEKYGAHNYHPLDVVIESAQGAWVTDVEGRRYLDFLAAYSAVNQGHCHPAILR' A
#
# COMPACT_ATOMS: atom_id res chain seq x y z
N MET A 1 20.49 -18.26 -13.05
CA MET A 1 20.84 -16.83 -12.93
C MET A 1 19.76 -16.04 -13.67
N GLN A 2 18.64 -15.77 -13.02
CA GLN A 2 17.56 -14.96 -13.61
C GLN A 2 17.87 -13.49 -13.35
N LEU A 3 17.94 -12.71 -14.43
CA LEU A 3 18.04 -11.26 -14.40
C LEU A 3 16.72 -10.72 -13.83
N THR A 4 16.68 -10.41 -12.54
CA THR A 4 15.56 -9.69 -11.94
C THR A 4 15.58 -8.26 -12.49
N SER A 5 14.47 -7.85 -13.11
CA SER A 5 14.21 -6.47 -13.52
C SER A 5 14.66 -5.51 -12.43
N GLN A 6 15.48 -4.52 -12.78
CA GLN A 6 16.15 -3.63 -11.83
C GLN A 6 15.20 -2.60 -11.18
N TYR A 7 13.90 -2.66 -11.49
CA TYR A 7 12.85 -1.79 -10.97
C TYR A 7 11.64 -2.63 -10.57
N SER A 8 11.14 -2.41 -9.35
CA SER A 8 9.91 -3.03 -8.86
C SER A 8 8.72 -2.09 -9.14
N ALA A 9 7.52 -2.64 -9.28
CA ALA A 9 6.31 -1.85 -9.57
C ALA A 9 6.06 -0.76 -8.51
N ALA A 10 6.44 -1.01 -7.25
CA ALA A 10 6.35 -0.02 -6.19
C ALA A 10 7.26 1.20 -6.47
N ASN A 11 8.51 0.98 -6.91
CA ASN A 11 9.45 2.08 -7.20
C ASN A 11 8.94 3.00 -8.33
N ASP A 12 8.32 2.44 -9.37
CA ASP A 12 7.77 3.23 -10.47
C ASP A 12 6.60 4.12 -9.99
N LEU A 13 5.76 3.61 -9.11
CA LEU A 13 4.63 4.35 -8.52
C LEU A 13 5.10 5.40 -7.51
N ILE A 14 6.11 5.09 -6.68
CA ILE A 14 6.73 6.06 -5.77
C ILE A 14 7.40 7.17 -6.57
N ALA A 15 8.15 6.85 -7.62
CA ALA A 15 8.76 7.85 -8.50
C ALA A 15 7.73 8.75 -9.19
N LEU A 16 6.54 8.21 -9.50
CA LEU A 16 5.43 8.99 -10.03
C LEU A 16 4.89 9.99 -8.99
N GLU A 17 4.67 9.54 -7.74
CA GLU A 17 4.27 10.41 -6.63
C GLU A 17 5.33 11.50 -6.37
N GLU A 18 6.61 11.12 -6.25
CA GLU A 18 7.73 12.05 -6.01
C GLU A 18 7.85 13.14 -7.08
N LYS A 19 7.51 12.82 -8.33
CA LYS A 19 7.60 13.76 -9.46
C LYS A 19 6.47 14.80 -9.46
N TYR A 20 5.27 14.40 -9.05
CA TYR A 20 4.05 15.20 -9.26
C TYR A 20 3.38 15.66 -7.95
N GLY A 21 3.66 14.99 -6.83
CA GLY A 21 3.17 15.31 -5.49
C GLY A 21 4.08 16.27 -4.72
N ALA A 22 3.52 16.96 -3.73
CA ALA A 22 4.30 17.77 -2.82
C ALA A 22 5.02 16.90 -1.76
N HIS A 23 6.24 17.28 -1.39
CA HIS A 23 7.07 16.51 -0.45
C HIS A 23 6.80 16.88 1.01
N ASN A 24 5.55 16.74 1.46
CA ASN A 24 5.14 17.08 2.83
C ASN A 24 4.86 15.86 3.73
N TYR A 25 5.10 14.65 3.22
CA TYR A 25 5.06 13.38 3.95
C TYR A 25 6.34 12.59 3.70
N HIS A 26 6.59 11.59 4.56
CA HIS A 26 7.70 10.63 4.40
C HIS A 26 7.14 9.21 4.63
N PRO A 27 6.46 8.63 3.62
CA PRO A 27 5.85 7.31 3.73
C PRO A 27 6.90 6.19 3.77
N LEU A 28 6.48 5.00 4.16
CA LEU A 28 7.28 3.78 3.96
C LEU A 28 7.29 3.42 2.47
N ASP A 29 8.34 2.76 2.00
CA ASP A 29 8.49 2.28 0.62
C ASP A 29 7.58 1.06 0.33
N VAL A 30 6.27 1.25 0.46
CA VAL A 30 5.24 0.24 0.22
C VAL A 30 4.03 0.88 -0.44
N VAL A 31 3.55 0.26 -1.52
CA VAL A 31 2.37 0.73 -2.26
C VAL A 31 1.29 -0.33 -2.17
N ILE A 32 0.23 -0.05 -1.40
CA ILE A 32 -0.88 -0.97 -1.18
C ILE A 32 -1.85 -0.94 -2.38
N GLU A 33 -2.14 -2.12 -2.94
CA GLU A 33 -3.09 -2.29 -4.07
C GLU A 33 -4.48 -2.68 -3.57
N SER A 34 -4.57 -3.55 -2.57
CA SER A 34 -5.85 -4.04 -2.03
C SER A 34 -5.79 -4.34 -0.53
N ALA A 35 -6.94 -4.32 0.13
CA ALA A 35 -7.04 -4.57 1.57
C ALA A 35 -8.38 -5.18 1.96
N GLN A 36 -8.38 -6.04 2.98
CA GLN A 36 -9.59 -6.60 3.58
C GLN A 36 -9.36 -6.98 5.04
N GLY A 37 -10.25 -6.52 5.93
CA GLY A 37 -10.10 -6.74 7.37
C GLY A 37 -8.80 -6.10 7.88
N ALA A 38 -7.94 -6.87 8.53
CA ALA A 38 -6.63 -6.39 9.00
C ALA A 38 -5.48 -6.65 8.01
N TRP A 39 -5.75 -7.19 6.82
CA TRP A 39 -4.72 -7.54 5.85
C TRP A 39 -4.68 -6.56 4.69
N VAL A 40 -3.47 -6.18 4.28
CA VAL A 40 -3.20 -5.39 3.08
C VAL A 40 -2.29 -6.17 2.13
N THR A 41 -2.45 -5.97 0.83
CA THR A 41 -1.63 -6.58 -0.23
C THR A 41 -1.02 -5.47 -1.06
N ASP A 42 0.29 -5.50 -1.25
CA ASP A 42 1.00 -4.52 -2.08
C ASP A 42 0.95 -4.87 -3.58
N VAL A 43 1.42 -3.94 -4.41
CA VAL A 43 1.49 -4.09 -5.89
C VAL A 43 2.46 -5.19 -6.36
N GLU A 44 3.23 -5.79 -5.46
CA GLU A 44 4.10 -6.94 -5.72
C GLU A 44 3.46 -8.27 -5.26
N GLY A 45 2.23 -8.22 -4.73
CA GLY A 45 1.48 -9.37 -4.23
C GLY A 45 1.87 -9.82 -2.81
N ARG A 46 2.70 -9.05 -2.09
CA ARG A 46 3.09 -9.35 -0.71
C ARG A 46 1.98 -8.94 0.24
N ARG A 47 1.68 -9.80 1.22
CA ARG A 47 0.63 -9.59 2.21
C ARG A 47 1.21 -9.20 3.56
N TYR A 48 0.60 -8.18 4.18
CA TYR A 48 1.01 -7.63 5.46
C TYR A 48 -0.17 -7.56 6.42
N LEU A 49 0.12 -7.74 7.71
CA LEU A 49 -0.83 -7.49 8.79
C LEU A 49 -0.72 -6.02 9.20
N ASP A 50 -1.81 -5.26 9.06
CA ASP A 50 -1.85 -3.83 9.38
C ASP A 50 -1.99 -3.60 10.89
N PHE A 51 -0.93 -3.07 11.49
CA PHE A 51 -0.87 -2.69 12.91
C PHE A 51 -1.09 -1.19 13.16
N LEU A 52 -1.32 -0.40 12.10
CA LEU A 52 -1.57 1.03 12.19
C LEU A 52 -3.07 1.35 12.10
N ALA A 53 -3.82 0.56 11.32
CA ALA A 53 -5.25 0.74 11.06
C ALA A 53 -5.59 2.18 10.61
N ALA A 54 -4.73 2.75 9.76
CA ALA A 54 -4.81 4.14 9.29
C ALA A 54 -5.12 5.14 10.42
N TYR A 55 -4.36 5.09 11.51
CA TYR A 55 -4.59 5.89 12.72
C TYR A 55 -6.00 5.67 13.32
N SER A 56 -6.42 4.40 13.44
CA SER A 56 -7.75 3.97 13.89
C SER A 56 -8.93 4.36 12.97
N ALA A 57 -8.69 4.91 11.77
CA ALA A 57 -9.76 5.22 10.84
C ALA A 57 -10.49 3.97 10.31
N VAL A 58 -9.80 2.81 10.29
CA VAL A 58 -10.35 1.53 9.82
C VAL A 58 -10.52 0.52 10.95
N ASN A 59 -11.02 0.95 12.11
CA ASN A 59 -11.28 0.08 13.28
C ASN A 59 -12.15 -1.15 12.96
N GLN A 60 -13.05 -1.03 12.00
CA GLN A 60 -13.94 -2.12 11.57
C GLN A 60 -13.25 -3.09 10.59
N GLY A 61 -12.01 -2.79 10.19
CA GLY A 61 -11.28 -3.47 9.13
C GLY A 61 -11.43 -2.78 7.78
N HIS A 62 -10.38 -2.85 6.97
CA HIS A 62 -10.38 -2.39 5.58
C HIS A 62 -11.52 -3.04 4.80
N CYS A 63 -12.22 -2.24 4.00
CA CYS A 63 -13.26 -2.70 3.07
C CYS A 63 -14.34 -3.60 3.70
N HIS A 64 -14.81 -3.26 4.91
CA HIS A 64 -15.84 -4.04 5.57
C HIS A 64 -17.15 -4.07 4.75
N PRO A 65 -17.72 -5.25 4.43
CA PRO A 65 -18.83 -5.39 3.47
C PRO A 65 -20.16 -4.80 3.94
N ALA A 66 -20.36 -4.62 5.25
CA ALA A 66 -21.55 -3.92 5.76
C ALA A 66 -21.46 -2.39 5.65
N ILE A 67 -20.25 -1.84 5.43
CA ILE A 67 -19.99 -0.41 5.31
C ILE A 67 -19.95 -0.01 3.82
N LEU A 68 -19.22 -0.79 3.00
CA LEU A 68 -19.25 -0.67 1.56
C LEU A 68 -20.63 -1.10 1.04
N ARG A 69 -21.40 -0.16 0.48
CA ARG A 69 -22.69 -0.39 -0.19
C ARG A 69 -22.53 -0.29 -1.69
#